data_AF-A0A4Q5PW78-F1
#
_entry.id   AF-A0A4Q5PW78-F1
#
_cell.length_a   1.000
_cell.length_b   1.000
_cell.length_c   1.000
_cell.angle_alpha   90.00
_cell.angle_beta   90.00
_cell.angle_gamma   90.00
#
_symmetry.space_group_name_H-M   'P 1'
#
loop_
_entity.id
_entity.type
_entity.pdbx_description
1 polymer ?
#
loop_
_entity_poly.entity_id
_entity_poly.type
_entity_poly.pdbx_seq_one_letter_code
_entity_poly.pdbx_strand_id
1 'polypeptide(L)' 'MSSVPVVDTDFTLNHFVDNLVEMSKGYSLLNNKVKREGIVIRPLEEINNVEEIGRLSFKVINPDFLLKYNE' A
#
# COMPACT_ATOMS: atom_id res chain seq x y z
N MET A 1 -5.68 13.67 16.12
CA MET A 1 -5.16 13.41 14.77
C MET A 1 -5.72 12.09 14.31
N SER A 2 -6.51 12.06 13.23
CA SER A 2 -6.89 10.81 12.57
C SER A 2 -5.86 10.50 11.49
N SER A 3 -5.29 9.30 11.52
CA SER A 3 -4.44 8.78 10.44
C SER A 3 -5.24 7.80 9.59
N VAL A 4 -4.71 7.48 8.40
CA VAL A 4 -5.14 6.28 7.69
C VAL A 4 -4.86 5.04 8.57
N PRO A 5 -5.61 3.94 8.39
CA PRO A 5 -5.36 2.70 9.13
C PRO A 5 -3.94 2.16 8.88
N VAL A 6 -3.26 1.78 9.95
CA VAL A 6 -1.99 1.06 9.87
C VAL A 6 -2.31 -0.44 9.78
N VAL A 7 -1.80 -1.10 8.74
CA VAL A 7 -2.06 -2.52 8.49
C VAL A 7 -1.06 -3.39 9.25
N ASP A 8 0.22 -3.04 9.17
CA ASP A 8 1.32 -3.77 9.81
C ASP A 8 2.50 -2.82 10.04
N THR A 9 3.15 -2.95 11.20
CA THR A 9 4.36 -2.21 11.57
C THR A 9 5.61 -3.08 11.57
N ASP A 10 5.47 -4.42 11.55
CA ASP A 10 6.56 -5.39 11.54
C ASP A 10 6.71 -6.03 10.14
N PHE A 11 6.68 -5.18 9.12
CA PHE A 11 6.69 -5.60 7.73
C PHE A 11 8.11 -5.59 7.14
N THR A 12 8.61 -6.78 6.77
CA THR A 12 9.88 -6.91 6.03
C THR A 12 9.62 -6.93 4.52
N LEU A 13 10.17 -5.98 3.78
CA LEU A 13 10.05 -5.94 2.32
C LEU A 13 10.97 -6.98 1.65
N ASN A 14 10.52 -8.23 1.58
CA ASN A 14 11.19 -9.34 0.88
C ASN A 14 10.18 -10.14 0.05
N HIS A 15 9.59 -9.49 -0.95
CA HIS A 15 8.45 -10.03 -1.72
C HIS A 15 8.67 -9.84 -3.22
N PHE A 16 8.15 -10.77 -4.02
CA PHE A 16 7.93 -10.54 -5.45
C PHE A 16 6.75 -9.59 -5.67
N VAL A 17 6.70 -8.96 -6.84
CA VAL A 17 5.64 -8.00 -7.20
C VAL A 17 4.25 -8.64 -7.09
N ASP A 18 4.09 -9.88 -7.57
CA ASP A 18 2.81 -10.59 -7.51
C ASP A 18 2.28 -10.76 -6.08
N ASN A 19 3.18 -11.02 -5.12
CA ASN A 19 2.83 -11.14 -3.71
C ASN A 19 2.30 -9.80 -3.17
N LEU A 20 2.96 -8.70 -3.51
CA LEU A 20 2.54 -7.36 -3.10
C LEU A 20 1.20 -6.96 -3.73
N VAL A 21 0.97 -7.33 -5.00
CA VAL A 21 -0.31 -7.10 -5.68
C VAL A 21 -1.43 -7.86 -4.98
N GLU A 22 -1.21 -9.12 -4.62
CA GLU A 22 -2.21 -9.89 -3.87
C GLU A 22 -2.49 -9.26 -2.49
N MET A 23 -1.44 -8.81 -1.79
CA MET A 23 -1.57 -8.08 -0.53
C MET A 23 -2.36 -6.78 -0.67
N SER A 24 -2.32 -6.11 -1.83
CA SER A 24 -3.08 -4.87 -2.03
C SER A 24 -4.60 -5.11 -2.06
N LYS A 25 -5.04 -6.33 -2.38
CA LYS A 25 -6.45 -6.72 -2.42
C LYS A 25 -7.04 -6.80 -1.01
N GLY A 26 -8.36 -6.68 -0.92
CA GLY A 26 -9.10 -6.75 0.35
C GLY A 26 -10.09 -5.59 0.54
N TYR A 27 -10.78 -5.60 1.68
CA TYR A 27 -11.71 -4.54 2.07
C TYR A 27 -11.01 -3.43 2.85
N SER A 28 -11.53 -2.21 2.75
CA SER A 28 -11.05 -1.07 3.53
C SER A 28 -11.28 -1.30 5.03
N LEU A 29 -10.27 -1.00 5.84
CA LEU A 29 -10.39 -1.05 7.31
C LEU A 29 -11.32 0.04 7.87
N LEU A 30 -11.55 1.12 7.11
CA LEU A 30 -12.53 2.16 7.48
C LEU A 30 -13.96 1.77 7.10
N ASN A 31 -14.13 0.97 6.05
CA ASN A 31 -15.44 0.49 5.58
C ASN A 31 -15.31 -0.89 4.95
N ASN A 32 -15.72 -1.91 5.70
CA ASN A 32 -15.63 -3.31 5.31
C ASN A 32 -16.55 -3.72 4.13
N LYS A 33 -17.35 -2.80 3.57
CA LYS A 33 -18.20 -3.04 2.39
C LYS A 33 -17.53 -2.63 1.07
N VAL A 34 -16.40 -1.92 1.13
CA VAL A 34 -15.73 -1.36 -0.05
C VAL A 34 -14.33 -1.99 -0.17
N LYS A 35 -13.98 -2.46 -1.37
CA LYS A 35 -12.61 -2.91 -1.66
C LYS A 35 -11.65 -1.71 -1.53
N ARG A 36 -10.48 -1.88 -0.92
CA ARG A 36 -9.46 -0.83 -0.89
C ARG A 36 -8.81 -0.67 -2.27
N GLU A 37 -8.45 0.56 -2.61
CA GLU A 37 -7.68 0.90 -3.83
C GLU A 37 -6.30 0.25 -3.80
N GLY A 38 -5.70 0.12 -2.62
CA GLY A 38 -4.41 -0.51 -2.46
C GLY A 38 -3.83 -0.33 -1.07
N ILE A 39 -2.51 -0.46 -0.99
CA ILE A 39 -1.71 -0.25 0.22
C ILE A 39 -0.54 0.67 -0.07
N VAL A 40 -0.06 1.37 0.96
CA VAL A 40 1.17 2.18 0.90
C VAL A 40 2.20 1.54 1.81
N ILE A 41 3.40 1.31 1.27
CA ILE A 41 4.55 0.80 2.01
C ILE A 41 5.54 1.94 2.16
N ARG A 42 5.95 2.19 3.40
CA ARG A 42 6.96 3.18 3.77
C ARG A 42 7.77 2.66 4.97
N PRO A 43 9.03 3.06 5.12
CA PRO A 43 9.80 2.75 6.32
C PRO A 43 9.22 3.48 7.54
N LEU A 44 9.50 2.93 8.73
CA LEU A 44 9.12 3.55 10.00
C LEU A 44 9.90 4.86 10.21
N GLU A 45 11.21 4.80 10.00
CA GLU A 45 12.10 5.95 9.93
C GLU A 45 12.16 6.49 8.50
N GLU A 46 12.01 7.79 8.31
CA GLU A 46 11.97 8.38 6.97
C GLU A 46 13.34 8.30 6.28
N ILE A 47 13.34 7.82 5.03
CA ILE A 47 14.54 7.72 4.19
C ILE A 47 14.33 8.63 2.98
N ASN A 48 15.15 9.68 2.85
CA ASN A 48 14.98 10.76 1.85
C ASN A 48 16.14 10.90 0.85
N ASN A 49 17.16 10.08 0.96
CA ASN A 49 18.46 10.25 0.30
C ASN A 49 18.76 9.16 -0.74
N VAL A 50 17.73 8.57 -1.34
CA VAL A 50 17.92 7.65 -2.46
C VAL A 50 18.02 8.51 -3.72
N GLU A 51 19.20 8.55 -4.35
CA GLU A 51 19.68 9.55 -5.33
C GLU A 51 18.81 9.76 -6.60
N GLU A 52 17.67 9.09 -6.73
CA GLU A 52 16.74 9.24 -7.86
C GLU A 52 15.25 9.35 -7.46
N ILE A 53 14.89 8.99 -6.21
CA ILE A 53 13.47 8.90 -5.78
C ILE A 53 13.12 9.83 -4.62
N GLY A 54 14.11 10.46 -3.98
CA GLY A 54 13.89 11.26 -2.77
C GLY A 54 13.40 10.38 -1.62
N ARG A 55 12.13 10.52 -1.23
CA ARG A 55 11.53 9.74 -0.14
C ARG A 55 11.20 8.32 -0.57
N LEU A 56 11.77 7.33 0.14
CA LEU A 56 11.42 5.92 -0.08
C LEU A 56 10.00 5.64 0.44
N SER A 57 9.03 5.63 -0.47
CA SER A 57 7.71 5.08 -0.23
C SER A 57 7.06 4.76 -1.57
N PHE A 58 6.23 3.73 -1.61
CA PHE A 58 5.51 3.37 -2.82
C PHE A 58 4.12 2.81 -2.50
N LYS A 59 3.24 2.91 -3.49
CA LYS A 59 1.90 2.36 -3.43
C LYS A 59 1.82 1.08 -4.24
N VAL A 60 1.07 0.12 -3.75
CA VAL A 60 0.70 -1.09 -4.49
C VAL A 60 -0.80 -1.04 -4.69
N ILE A 61 -1.21 -0.96 -5.96
CA ILE A 61 -2.61 -0.78 -6.35
C ILE A 61 -3.26 -2.13 -6.60
N ASN A 62 -4.49 -2.28 -6.11
CA ASN A 62 -5.36 -3.43 -6.32
C ASN A 62 -5.97 -3.37 -7.74
N PRO A 63 -5.60 -4.28 -8.66
CA PRO A 63 -6.13 -4.27 -10.02
C PRO A 63 -7.65 -4.46 -10.10
N ASP A 64 -8.25 -5.20 -9.16
CA ASP A 64 -9.71 -5.37 -9.12
C ASP A 64 -10.44 -4.06 -8.86
N PHE A 65 -9.81 -3.14 -8.12
CA PHE A 65 -10.36 -1.82 -7.87
C PHE A 65 -10.34 -1.00 -9.16
N LEU A 66 -9.21 -0.96 -9.87
CA LEU A 66 -9.07 -0.27 -11.15
C LEU A 66 -10.09 -0.75 -12.18
N LEU A 67 -10.23 -2.07 -12.36
CA LEU A 67 -11.21 -2.66 -13.29
C LEU A 67 -12.66 -2.30 -12.94
N LYS A 68 -12.98 -2.16 -11.65
CA LYS A 68 -14.33 -1.80 -11.19
C LYS A 68 -14.65 -0.32 -11.45
N TYR A 69 -13.66 0.56 -11.35
CA TYR A 69 -13.83 2.01 -11.44
C TYR A 69 -13.34 2.61 -12.77
N ASN A 70 -12.83 1.77 -13.68
CA ASN A 70 -12.40 2.11 -15.04
C ASN A 70 -11.27 3.17 -15.07
N GLU A 71 -10.33 3.03 -14.13
CA GLU A 71 -9.07 3.79 -14.06
C GLU A 71 -7.88 2.98 -14.62
#